data_AF-A0A2A5FPR3-F1
#
_entry.id   AF-A0A2A5FPR3-F1
#
_cell.length_a   1.000
_cell.length_b   1.000
_cell.length_c   1.000
_cell.angle_alpha   90.00
_cell.angle_beta   90.00
_cell.angle_gamma   90.00
#
_symmetry.space_group_name_H-M   'P 1'
#
loop_
_entity.id
_entity.type
_entity.pdbx_description
1 polymer ?
#
loop_
_entity_poly.entity_id
_entity_poly.type
_entity_poly.pdbx_seq_one_letter_code
_entity_poly.pdbx_strand_id
1 'polypeptide(L)'
;MFKFTSFFTFRRRLAKALLKLMGWRFRGQDPPSKWRHIIFISPASGGLYKKQQLWMPYLTSTHSKWIDLRNTSEIKKVLKKNHTALVRWEDDIDEKALTKLLAKSRKHKVRVSACAWDTTHKAVKFHSQFRPSLYPERDIRYLSRFFKYFKQI
;
A
#
# COMPACT_ATOMS: atom_id res chain seq x y z
N MET A 1 7.77 1.25 26.04
CA MET A 1 8.11 1.32 24.60
C MET A 1 6.99 2.04 23.82
N PHE A 2 6.92 3.39 23.89
CA PHE A 2 5.76 4.17 23.37
C PHE A 2 6.12 5.35 22.43
N LYS A 3 7.41 5.61 22.14
CA LYS A 3 7.81 6.86 21.46
C LYS A 3 7.72 6.85 19.92
N PHE A 4 7.88 5.70 19.25
CA PHE A 4 7.96 5.66 17.77
C PHE A 4 6.60 5.71 17.05
N THR A 5 5.52 5.20 17.65
CA THR A 5 4.18 5.26 17.06
C THR A 5 3.67 6.71 16.94
N SER A 6 4.08 7.58 17.86
CA SER A 6 3.71 9.00 17.84
C SER A 6 4.27 9.72 16.61
N PHE A 7 5.56 9.53 16.30
CA PHE A 7 6.21 10.20 15.16
C PHE A 7 5.59 9.82 13.82
N PHE A 8 5.45 8.52 13.52
CA PHE A 8 4.90 8.10 12.23
C PHE A 8 3.42 8.51 12.07
N THR A 9 2.66 8.53 13.16
CA THR A 9 1.28 9.01 13.17
C THR A 9 1.22 10.52 12.91
N PHE A 10 2.07 11.30 13.57
CA PHE A 10 2.18 12.74 13.38
C PHE A 10 2.59 13.09 11.94
N ARG A 11 3.68 12.49 11.45
CA ARG A 11 4.16 12.61 10.06
C ARG A 11 3.05 12.33 9.06
N ARG A 12 2.28 11.25 9.27
CA ARG A 12 1.14 10.91 8.42
C ARG A 12 0.03 11.95 8.48
N ARG A 13 -0.32 12.45 9.66
CA ARG A 13 -1.33 13.52 9.82
C ARG A 13 -0.90 14.79 9.09
N LEU A 14 0.36 15.18 9.22
CA LEU A 14 0.92 16.33 8.52
C LEU A 14 0.89 16.14 7.00
N ALA A 15 1.34 14.99 6.50
CA ALA A 15 1.30 14.66 5.08
C ALA A 15 -0.13 14.71 4.51
N LYS A 16 -1.10 14.18 5.26
CA LYS A 16 -2.53 14.29 4.90
C LYS A 16 -3.02 15.73 4.90
N ALA A 17 -2.62 16.54 5.88
CA ALA A 17 -3.01 17.95 5.93
C ALA A 17 -2.46 18.72 4.72
N LEU A 18 -1.17 18.53 4.40
CA LEU A 18 -0.55 19.14 3.22
C LEU A 18 -1.23 18.72 1.92
N LEU A 19 -1.49 17.41 1.76
CA LEU A 19 -2.20 16.93 0.57
C LEU A 19 -3.65 17.46 0.50
N LYS A 20 -4.35 17.61 1.63
CA LYS A 20 -5.66 18.26 1.68
C LYS A 20 -5.61 19.73 1.25
N LEU A 21 -4.60 20.49 1.68
CA LEU A 21 -4.37 21.85 1.22
C LEU A 21 -4.10 21.90 -0.29
N MET A 22 -3.43 20.88 -0.84
CA MET A 22 -3.25 20.70 -2.29
C MET A 22 -4.52 20.20 -3.01
N GLY A 23 -5.65 20.10 -2.33
CA GLY A 23 -6.94 19.70 -2.88
C GLY A 23 -7.21 18.19 -2.87
N TRP A 24 -6.37 17.37 -2.25
CA TRP A 24 -6.57 15.92 -2.17
C TRP A 24 -7.50 15.52 -1.03
N ARG A 25 -8.47 14.67 -1.34
CA ARG A 25 -9.38 14.03 -0.39
C ARG A 25 -8.82 12.65 0.00
N PHE A 26 -9.07 12.21 1.22
CA PHE A 26 -8.69 10.86 1.67
C PHE A 26 -9.96 10.05 1.93
N ARG A 27 -10.02 8.84 1.37
CA ARG A 27 -11.15 7.92 1.57
C ARG A 27 -10.65 6.55 2.03
N GLY A 28 -11.48 5.89 2.84
CA GLY A 28 -11.21 4.55 3.35
C GLY A 28 -10.45 4.54 4.68
N GLN A 29 -10.08 3.34 5.10
CA GLN A 29 -9.52 3.10 6.42
C GLN A 29 -8.00 3.25 6.44
N ASP A 30 -7.50 3.92 7.46
CA ASP A 30 -6.08 4.07 7.67
C ASP A 30 -5.37 2.75 8.06
N PRO A 31 -4.16 2.51 7.56
CA PRO A 31 -3.27 1.48 8.08
C PRO A 31 -3.07 1.65 9.61
N PRO A 32 -3.28 0.63 10.45
CA PRO A 32 -2.92 0.61 11.85
C PRO A 32 -1.39 0.44 11.98
N SER A 33 -0.81 1.18 12.91
CA SER A 33 0.65 1.23 13.14
C SER A 33 1.26 -0.08 13.65
N LYS A 34 0.47 -1.00 14.21
CA LYS A 34 0.98 -2.19 14.91
C LYS A 34 1.30 -3.39 14.01
N TRP A 35 0.98 -3.32 12.72
CA TRP A 35 0.95 -4.50 11.84
C TRP A 35 2.02 -4.43 10.76
N ARG A 36 2.61 -5.59 10.44
CA ARG A 36 3.33 -5.79 9.19
C ARG A 36 2.33 -5.71 8.05
N HIS A 37 2.64 -4.88 7.05
CA HIS A 37 1.66 -4.52 6.05
C HIS A 37 2.30 -4.43 4.67
N ILE A 38 1.62 -4.98 3.66
CA ILE A 38 1.88 -4.72 2.25
C ILE A 38 0.75 -3.85 1.72
N ILE A 39 1.10 -2.74 1.08
CA ILE A 39 0.16 -1.88 0.38
C ILE A 39 0.46 -1.99 -1.11
N PHE A 40 -0.48 -2.56 -1.86
CA PHE A 40 -0.46 -2.51 -3.32
C PHE A 40 -0.94 -1.14 -3.78
N ILE A 41 -0.25 -0.53 -4.74
CA ILE A 41 -0.52 0.83 -5.19
C ILE A 41 -0.61 0.87 -6.70
N SER A 42 -1.73 1.30 -7.26
CA SER A 42 -1.83 1.53 -8.70
C SER A 42 -0.92 2.71 -9.07
N PRO A 43 -0.02 2.57 -10.05
CA PRO A 43 0.85 3.66 -10.46
C PRO A 43 -0.01 4.80 -11.01
N ALA A 44 0.22 6.00 -10.50
CA ALA A 44 -0.33 7.21 -11.11
C ALA A 44 0.37 7.48 -12.46
N SER A 45 -0.32 8.15 -13.38
CA SER A 45 0.21 8.54 -14.68
C SER A 45 0.90 9.90 -14.66
N GLY A 46 1.83 10.12 -15.60
CA GLY A 46 2.48 11.40 -15.86
C GLY A 46 3.18 12.04 -14.65
N GLY A 47 3.07 13.36 -14.51
CA GLY A 47 3.72 14.11 -13.43
C GLY A 47 3.24 13.73 -12.01
N LEU A 48 2.09 13.08 -11.88
CA LEU A 48 1.58 12.63 -10.59
C LEU A 48 2.35 11.42 -10.05
N TYR A 49 2.94 10.61 -10.93
CA TYR A 49 3.73 9.45 -10.54
C TYR A 49 4.84 9.80 -9.54
N LYS A 50 5.61 10.87 -9.82
CA LYS A 50 6.69 11.34 -8.93
C LYS A 50 6.14 11.75 -7.56
N LYS A 51 5.01 12.46 -7.55
CA LYS A 51 4.33 12.86 -6.30
C LYS A 51 3.84 11.63 -5.52
N GLN A 52 3.25 10.65 -6.19
CA GLN A 52 2.80 9.41 -5.55
C GLN A 52 3.98 8.66 -4.91
N GLN A 53 5.08 8.50 -5.66
CA GLN A 53 6.30 7.85 -5.16
C GLN A 53 6.85 8.56 -3.91
N LEU A 54 6.85 9.90 -3.92
CA LEU A 54 7.30 10.73 -2.80
C LEU A 54 6.38 10.64 -1.59
N TRP A 55 5.06 10.78 -1.77
CA TRP A 55 4.11 10.94 -0.68
C TRP A 55 3.70 9.62 -0.01
N MET A 56 3.64 8.52 -0.76
CA MET A 56 3.18 7.23 -0.21
C MET A 56 3.95 6.80 1.05
N PRO A 57 5.28 6.93 1.13
CA PRO A 57 6.00 6.64 2.35
C PRO A 57 5.59 7.48 3.56
N TYR A 58 5.10 8.71 3.37
CA TYR A 58 4.63 9.57 4.46
C TYR A 58 3.19 9.26 4.86
N LEU A 59 2.43 8.59 3.99
CA LEU A 59 1.05 8.19 4.24
C LEU A 59 0.92 6.88 5.04
N THR A 60 2.03 6.21 5.35
CA THR A 60 2.06 4.99 6.17
C THR A 60 2.25 5.30 7.66
N SER A 61 1.75 4.40 8.50
CA SER A 61 1.87 4.47 9.96
C SER A 61 3.13 3.81 10.54
N THR A 62 4.01 3.29 9.68
CA THR A 62 5.30 2.70 10.04
C THR A 62 6.36 3.09 9.00
N HIS A 63 7.62 2.79 9.26
CA HIS A 63 8.65 2.91 8.24
C HIS A 63 8.26 2.08 7.02
N SER A 64 8.32 2.68 5.84
CA SER A 64 7.86 2.05 4.60
C SER A 64 8.90 2.15 3.50
N LYS A 65 8.93 1.13 2.64
CA LYS A 65 9.85 1.08 1.52
C LYS A 65 9.13 0.60 0.26
N TRP A 66 9.44 1.22 -0.87
CA TRP A 66 9.08 0.69 -2.18
C TRP A 66 9.87 -0.58 -2.46
N ILE A 67 9.18 -1.63 -2.86
CA ILE A 67 9.77 -2.94 -3.15
C ILE A 67 9.26 -3.42 -4.50
N ASP A 68 10.19 -3.90 -5.31
CA ASP A 68 9.87 -4.65 -6.52
C ASP A 68 9.38 -6.05 -6.14
N LEU A 69 8.23 -6.46 -6.67
CA LEU A 69 7.66 -7.79 -6.47
C LEU A 69 8.65 -8.91 -6.80
N ARG A 70 9.52 -8.70 -7.81
CA ARG A 70 10.53 -9.66 -8.25
C ARG A 70 11.70 -9.78 -7.26
N ASN A 71 11.94 -8.76 -6.42
CA ASN A 71 13.01 -8.79 -5.42
C ASN A 71 12.59 -9.52 -4.12
N THR A 72 12.55 -10.84 -4.21
CA THR A 72 12.13 -11.69 -3.08
C THR A 72 12.98 -11.55 -1.81
N SER A 73 14.26 -11.16 -1.94
CA SER A 73 15.16 -10.97 -0.80
C SER A 73 14.77 -9.76 0.04
N GLU A 74 14.38 -8.68 -0.62
CA GLU A 74 14.00 -7.41 0.00
C GLU A 74 12.64 -7.52 0.68
N ILE A 75 11.69 -8.18 0.02
CA ILE A 75 10.40 -8.54 0.59
C ILE A 75 10.61 -9.27 1.92
N LYS A 76 11.48 -10.29 1.96
CA LYS A 76 11.75 -11.06 3.18
C LYS A 76 12.31 -10.17 4.31
N LYS A 77 13.17 -9.21 3.98
CA LYS A 77 13.74 -8.25 4.95
C LYS A 77 12.65 -7.32 5.51
N VAL A 78 11.81 -6.76 4.66
CA VAL A 78 10.73 -5.84 5.08
C VAL A 78 9.69 -6.55 5.93
N LEU A 79 9.28 -7.76 5.56
CA LEU A 79 8.33 -8.56 6.33
C LEU A 79 8.88 -9.04 7.69
N LYS A 80 10.18 -8.93 7.95
CA LYS A 80 10.78 -9.24 9.26
C LYS A 80 10.88 -8.01 10.18
N LYS A 81 11.01 -6.80 9.63
CA LYS A 81 11.35 -5.57 10.39
C LYS A 81 10.15 -4.72 10.84
N ASN A 82 8.92 -5.23 10.79
CA ASN A 82 7.70 -4.42 11.04
C ASN A 82 7.59 -3.17 10.14
N HIS A 83 8.15 -3.24 8.94
CA HIS A 83 8.06 -2.19 7.93
C HIS A 83 6.84 -2.42 7.03
N THR A 84 6.30 -1.34 6.47
CA THR A 84 5.29 -1.41 5.41
C THR A 84 5.96 -1.57 4.06
N ALA A 85 5.64 -2.63 3.33
CA ALA A 85 6.04 -2.77 1.94
C ALA A 85 5.08 -1.99 1.04
N LEU A 86 5.62 -1.14 0.17
CA LEU A 86 4.87 -0.47 -0.89
C LEU A 86 5.19 -1.20 -2.20
N VAL A 87 4.18 -1.83 -2.80
CA VAL A 87 4.34 -2.61 -4.04
C VAL A 87 3.50 -1.97 -5.13
N ARG A 88 4.07 -1.78 -6.31
CA ARG A 88 3.33 -1.26 -7.46
C ARG A 88 2.41 -2.34 -8.01
N TRP A 89 1.20 -1.95 -8.37
CA TRP A 89 0.23 -2.79 -9.04
C TRP A 89 0.20 -2.46 -10.53
N GLU A 90 0.91 -3.24 -11.32
CA GLU A 90 1.01 -3.11 -12.78
C GLU A 90 -0.02 -4.03 -13.47
N ASP A 91 -0.39 -3.74 -14.71
CA ASP A 91 -1.40 -4.55 -15.43
C ASP A 91 -0.85 -5.93 -15.83
N ASP A 92 0.45 -6.00 -16.10
CA ASP A 92 1.22 -7.19 -16.44
C ASP A 92 1.96 -7.77 -15.22
N ILE A 93 1.40 -7.59 -14.02
CA ILE A 93 2.00 -8.07 -12.79
C ILE A 93 2.21 -9.59 -12.82
N ASP A 94 3.38 -10.04 -12.40
CA ASP A 94 3.71 -11.46 -12.32
C ASP A 94 2.83 -12.15 -11.26
N GLU A 95 1.75 -12.79 -11.72
CA GLU A 95 0.80 -13.49 -10.85
C GLU A 95 1.46 -14.61 -10.04
N LYS A 96 2.47 -15.30 -10.58
CA LYS A 96 3.18 -16.36 -9.84
C LYS A 96 3.96 -15.76 -8.67
N ALA A 97 4.66 -14.65 -8.90
CA ALA A 97 5.36 -13.93 -7.84
C ALA A 97 4.39 -13.37 -6.80
N LEU A 98 3.24 -12.85 -7.23
CA LEU A 98 2.20 -12.31 -6.37
C LEU A 98 1.55 -13.38 -5.49
N THR A 99 1.21 -14.53 -6.06
CA THR A 99 0.70 -15.71 -5.34
C THR A 99 1.69 -16.17 -4.26
N LYS A 100 2.98 -16.26 -4.62
CA LYS A 100 4.05 -16.61 -3.67
C LYS A 100 4.19 -15.58 -2.56
N LEU A 101 4.05 -14.29 -2.87
CA LEU A 101 4.07 -13.21 -1.89
C LEU A 101 2.89 -13.30 -0.90
N LEU A 102 1.68 -13.53 -1.40
CA LEU A 102 0.47 -13.62 -0.57
C LEU A 102 0.51 -14.86 0.33
N ALA A 103 0.95 -16.01 -0.19
CA ALA A 103 1.12 -17.22 0.60
C ALA A 103 2.14 -17.03 1.74
N LYS A 104 3.29 -16.39 1.46
CA LYS A 104 4.30 -16.06 2.49
C LYS A 104 3.76 -15.05 3.50
N SER A 105 3.05 -14.02 3.02
CA SER A 105 2.42 -13.01 3.85
C SER A 105 1.45 -13.61 4.86
N ARG A 106 0.64 -14.58 4.43
CA ARG A 106 -0.24 -15.37 5.31
C ARG A 106 0.54 -16.07 6.41
N LYS A 107 1.58 -16.85 6.05
CA LYS A 107 2.43 -17.59 7.01
C LYS A 107 3.02 -16.66 8.09
N HIS A 108 3.34 -15.43 7.69
CA HIS A 108 3.90 -14.42 8.58
C HIS A 108 2.87 -13.47 9.19
N LYS A 109 1.56 -13.75 9.10
CA LYS A 109 0.48 -12.92 9.65
C LYS A 109 0.55 -11.45 9.20
N VAL A 110 1.06 -11.22 7.99
CA VAL A 110 1.16 -9.90 7.35
C VAL A 110 -0.22 -9.51 6.81
N ARG A 111 -0.60 -8.25 6.98
CA ARG A 111 -1.82 -7.69 6.39
C ARG A 111 -1.54 -7.16 5.00
N VAL A 112 -2.57 -7.12 4.17
CA VAL A 112 -2.53 -6.58 2.82
C VAL A 112 -3.63 -5.52 2.68
N SER A 113 -3.34 -4.44 1.96
CA SER A 113 -4.35 -3.52 1.45
C SER A 113 -3.98 -3.02 0.06
N ALA A 114 -4.88 -2.24 -0.52
CA ALA A 114 -4.67 -1.54 -1.78
C ALA A 114 -4.81 -0.02 -1.57
N CYS A 115 -4.17 0.77 -2.44
CA CYS A 115 -4.24 2.22 -2.47
C CYS A 115 -4.29 2.71 -3.91
N ALA A 116 -5.29 3.52 -4.24
CA ALA A 116 -5.42 4.15 -5.56
C ALA A 116 -5.41 5.67 -5.44
N TRP A 117 -4.77 6.34 -6.39
CA TRP A 117 -4.79 7.80 -6.53
C TRP A 117 -5.72 8.13 -7.69
N ASP A 118 -6.90 8.64 -7.35
CA ASP A 118 -7.96 9.06 -8.27
C ASP A 118 -7.77 10.53 -8.61
N THR A 119 -7.40 10.81 -9.86
CA THR A 119 -7.12 12.15 -10.36
C THR A 119 -8.39 12.97 -10.60
N THR A 120 -9.46 12.36 -11.11
CA THR A 120 -10.72 13.05 -11.41
C THR A 120 -11.36 13.64 -10.18
N HIS A 121 -11.41 12.89 -9.08
CA HIS A 121 -11.99 13.38 -7.84
C HIS A 121 -10.93 13.93 -6.87
N LYS A 122 -9.66 13.99 -7.30
CA LYS A 122 -8.49 14.29 -6.47
C LYS A 122 -8.55 13.56 -5.13
N ALA A 123 -8.64 12.23 -5.16
CA ALA A 123 -8.81 11.41 -3.96
C ALA A 123 -7.74 10.32 -3.84
N VAL A 124 -7.18 10.16 -2.64
CA VAL A 124 -6.37 9.00 -2.27
C VAL A 124 -7.28 8.01 -1.54
N LYS A 125 -7.51 6.86 -2.17
CA LYS A 125 -8.44 5.81 -1.71
C LYS A 125 -7.65 4.65 -1.12
N PHE A 126 -7.79 4.41 0.18
CA PHE A 126 -7.24 3.24 0.85
C PHE A 126 -8.30 2.16 0.98
N HIS A 127 -8.01 0.97 0.48
CA HIS A 127 -8.85 -0.19 0.71
C HIS A 127 -8.72 -0.70 2.15
N SER A 128 -9.76 -1.37 2.65
CA SER A 128 -9.68 -2.06 3.94
C SER A 128 -8.58 -3.12 3.93
N GLN A 129 -8.02 -3.39 5.11
CA GLN A 129 -6.94 -4.35 5.23
C GLN A 129 -7.48 -5.73 5.52
N PHE A 130 -6.86 -6.73 4.91
CA PHE A 130 -7.22 -8.12 5.13
C PHE A 130 -5.96 -8.97 5.36
N ARG A 131 -6.15 -10.14 5.98
CA ARG A 131 -5.12 -11.19 5.98
C ARG A 131 -5.29 -11.97 4.68
N PRO A 132 -4.21 -12.27 3.95
CA PRO A 132 -4.32 -13.14 2.78
C PRO A 132 -5.01 -14.46 3.12
N SER A 133 -5.93 -14.88 2.25
CA SER A 133 -6.72 -16.09 2.40
C SER A 133 -5.88 -17.34 2.07
N LEU A 134 -6.50 -18.53 2.14
CA LEU A 134 -5.85 -19.77 1.69
C LEU A 134 -5.75 -19.85 0.17
N TYR A 135 -6.46 -18.96 -0.54
CA TYR A 135 -6.63 -18.99 -2.00
C TYR A 135 -6.11 -17.67 -2.57
N PRO A 136 -4.80 -17.53 -2.81
CA PRO A 136 -4.19 -16.29 -3.29
C PRO A 136 -4.85 -15.74 -4.56
N GLU A 137 -5.34 -16.60 -5.45
CA GLU A 137 -6.02 -16.22 -6.69
C GLU A 137 -7.29 -15.41 -6.40
N ARG A 138 -8.02 -15.74 -5.32
CA ARG A 138 -9.18 -14.96 -4.88
C ARG A 138 -8.76 -13.57 -4.42
N ASP A 139 -7.68 -13.48 -3.65
CA ASP A 139 -7.15 -12.21 -3.14
C ASP A 139 -6.63 -11.34 -4.29
N ILE A 140 -5.95 -11.94 -5.28
CA ILE A 140 -5.50 -11.26 -6.50
C ILE A 140 -6.68 -10.71 -7.28
N ARG A 141 -7.72 -11.53 -7.53
CA ARG A 141 -8.96 -11.07 -8.19
C ARG A 141 -9.62 -9.93 -7.42
N TYR A 142 -9.61 -9.99 -6.09
CA TYR A 142 -10.17 -8.93 -5.24
C TYR A 142 -9.39 -7.61 -5.36
N LEU A 143 -8.05 -7.67 -5.30
CA LEU A 143 -7.18 -6.52 -5.52
C LEU A 143 -7.33 -5.96 -6.93
N SER A 144 -7.35 -6.82 -7.95
CA SER A 144 -7.57 -6.46 -9.35
C SER A 144 -8.90 -5.71 -9.53
N ARG A 145 -9.99 -6.20 -8.93
CA ARG A 145 -11.30 -5.52 -8.95
C ARG A 145 -11.21 -4.13 -8.31
N PHE A 146 -10.57 -4.00 -7.16
CA PHE A 146 -10.36 -2.70 -6.51
C PHE A 146 -9.67 -1.74 -7.47
N PHE A 147 -8.56 -2.16 -8.08
CA PHE A 147 -7.86 -1.30 -9.01
C PHE A 147 -8.67 -1.03 -10.27
N LYS A 148 -9.41 -1.99 -10.85
CA LYS A 148 -10.27 -1.71 -12.01
C LYS A 148 -11.29 -0.59 -11.74
N TYR A 149 -11.94 -0.59 -10.57
CA TYR A 149 -12.91 0.45 -10.20
C TYR A 149 -12.28 1.82 -9.92
N PHE A 150 -10.98 1.87 -9.59
CA PHE A 150 -10.30 3.11 -9.18
C PHE A 150 -9.14 3.53 -10.09
N LYS A 151 -8.82 2.72 -11.11
CA LYS A 151 -7.86 2.94 -12.19
C LYS A 151 -8.57 3.39 -13.47
N GLN A 152 -9.89 3.23 -13.57
CA GLN A 152 -10.69 3.96 -14.55
C GLN A 152 -10.62 5.44 -14.19
N ILE A 153 -9.55 6.12 -14.62
CA ILE A 153 -9.35 7.53 -15.03
C ILE A 153 -7.91 7.65 -15.56
#